data_AF-A0A7C6TCN5-F1
#
_entry.id   AF-A0A7C6TCN5-F1
#
_cell.length_a   1.000
_cell.length_b   1.000
_cell.length_c   1.000
_cell.angle_alpha   90.00
_cell.angle_beta   90.00
_cell.angle_gamma   90.00
#
_symmetry.space_group_name_H-M   'P 1'
#
loop_
_entity.id
_entity.type
_entity.pdbx_description
1 polymer ?
#
loop_
_entity_poly.entity_id
_entity_poly.type
_entity_poly.pdbx_seq_one_letter_code
_entity_poly.pdbx_strand_id
1 'polypeptide(L)'
;MATVDAVEVMEEIVTEEPMRNHNHDLIQVLSEKLDGVVRYPVYHEDAVDECEVCMRIWEEIKQDDMKHVEMLRDEIIRHAKEGTFD
;
A
#
# COMPACT_ATOMS: atom_id res chain seq x y z
N MET A 1 38.00 -7.14 -26.96
CA MET A 1 36.65 -7.56 -26.53
C MET A 1 36.40 -6.82 -25.22
N ALA A 2 35.79 -5.65 -25.30
CA ALA A 2 35.59 -4.80 -24.14
C ALA A 2 34.53 -5.46 -23.24
N THR A 3 34.96 -5.92 -22.06
CA THR A 3 34.07 -6.13 -20.94
C THR A 3 33.63 -4.75 -20.50
N VAL A 4 32.58 -4.23 -21.13
CA VAL A 4 31.81 -3.13 -20.55
C VAL A 4 31.25 -3.72 -19.26
N ASP A 5 31.78 -3.25 -18.14
CA ASP A 5 31.54 -3.79 -16.82
C ASP A 5 30.03 -3.80 -16.56
N ALA A 6 29.47 -4.98 -16.29
CA ALA A 6 28.08 -5.11 -15.83
C ALA A 6 27.81 -4.29 -14.55
N VAL A 7 28.89 -3.90 -13.85
CA VAL A 7 28.87 -3.00 -12.70
C VAL A 7 28.45 -1.58 -13.09
N GLU A 8 28.88 -1.07 -14.25
CA GLU A 8 28.52 0.28 -14.73
C GLU A 8 27.03 0.36 -15.10
N VAL A 9 26.48 -0.72 -15.67
CA VAL A 9 25.06 -0.80 -16.07
C VAL A 9 24.12 -0.93 -14.86
N MET A 10 24.60 -1.49 -13.73
CA MET A 10 23.81 -1.61 -12.50
C MET A 10 23.70 -0.30 -11.72
N GLU A 11 24.62 0.65 -11.91
CA GLU A 11 24.62 1.94 -11.23
C GLU A 11 23.56 2.91 -11.80
N GLU A 12 23.16 2.74 -13.06
CA GLU A 12 22.24 3.66 -13.75
C GLU A 12 20.75 3.43 -13.41
N ILE A 13 20.41 2.33 -12.71
CA ILE A 13 19.01 1.99 -12.37
C ILE A 13 18.56 2.66 -11.05
N VAL A 14 19.49 3.14 -10.22
CA VAL A 14 19.15 3.69 -8.89
C VAL A 14 19.11 5.22 -8.95
N THR A 15 18.00 5.74 -9.44
CA THR A 15 17.57 7.13 -9.16
C THR A 15 16.23 7.09 -8.42
N GLU A 16 16.22 6.42 -7.27
CA GLU A 16 15.03 6.22 -6.42
C GLU A 16 14.66 7.48 -5.63
N GLU A 17 14.29 8.57 -6.30
CA GLU A 17 13.33 9.47 -5.67
C GLU A 17 11.91 8.91 -5.91
N PRO A 18 11.09 8.70 -4.88
CA PRO A 18 9.70 8.30 -5.09
C PRO A 18 9.04 9.29 -6.06
N MET A 19 8.21 8.78 -6.97
CA MET A 19 7.44 9.65 -7.86
C MET A 19 6.69 10.67 -7.01
N ARG A 20 7.10 11.94 -7.07
CA ARG A 20 6.48 13.03 -6.31
C ARG A 20 5.16 13.43 -6.97
N ASN A 21 4.19 12.53 -6.91
CA ASN A 21 2.85 12.71 -7.45
C ASN A 21 1.84 12.31 -6.37
N HIS A 22 1.08 13.28 -5.87
CA HIS A 22 0.10 13.04 -4.81
C HIS A 22 -1.00 12.04 -5.24
N ASN A 23 -1.35 11.96 -6.53
CA ASN A 23 -2.26 10.95 -7.04
C ASN A 23 -1.66 9.54 -6.94
N HIS A 24 -0.39 9.40 -7.33
CA HIS A 24 0.34 8.15 -7.17
C HIS A 24 0.41 7.74 -5.70
N ASP A 25 0.78 8.66 -4.80
CA ASP A 25 0.90 8.39 -3.38
C ASP A 25 -0.43 7.90 -2.77
N LEU A 26 -1.55 8.53 -3.14
CA LEU A 26 -2.89 8.11 -2.72
C LEU A 26 -3.23 6.69 -3.20
N ILE A 27 -2.94 6.37 -4.47
CA ILE A 27 -3.20 5.04 -5.05
C ILE A 27 -2.30 3.98 -4.40
N GLN A 28 -1.02 4.31 -4.19
CA GLN A 28 -0.05 3.40 -3.61
C GLN A 28 -0.48 3.00 -2.19
N VAL A 29 -0.80 3.98 -1.34
CA VAL A 29 -1.27 3.69 0.01
C VAL A 29 -2.63 2.97 -0.02
N LEU A 30 -3.55 3.35 -0.92
CA LEU A 30 -4.82 2.63 -1.06
C LEU A 30 -4.60 1.15 -1.38
N SER A 31 -3.67 0.85 -2.30
CA SER A 31 -3.30 -0.52 -2.69
C SER A 31 -2.75 -1.31 -1.50
N GLU A 32 -1.81 -0.73 -0.74
CA GLU A 32 -1.22 -1.35 0.46
C GLU A 32 -2.28 -1.66 1.52
N LYS A 33 -3.22 -0.73 1.73
CA LYS A 33 -4.32 -0.90 2.70
C LYS A 33 -5.30 -1.99 2.27
N LEU A 34 -5.68 -2.02 1.01
CA LEU A 34 -6.54 -3.09 0.47
C LEU A 34 -5.86 -4.46 0.60
N ASP A 35 -4.57 -4.53 0.33
CA ASP A 35 -3.77 -5.75 0.48
C ASP A 35 -3.73 -6.26 1.93
N GLY A 36 -3.63 -5.35 2.90
CA GLY A 36 -3.79 -5.65 4.32
C GLY A 36 -5.19 -6.18 4.68
N VAL A 37 -6.24 -5.43 4.32
CA VAL A 37 -7.65 -5.75 4.63
C VAL A 37 -8.05 -7.15 4.15
N VAL A 38 -7.54 -7.59 3.00
CA VAL A 38 -7.82 -8.93 2.45
C VAL A 38 -7.17 -10.03 3.30
N ARG A 39 -6.02 -9.76 3.95
CA ARG A 39 -5.28 -10.77 4.73
C ARG A 39 -5.68 -10.84 6.20
N TYR A 40 -6.09 -9.73 6.81
CA TYR A 40 -6.44 -9.72 8.24
C TYR A 40 -7.48 -10.76 8.67
N PRO A 41 -8.51 -11.12 7.87
CA PRO A 41 -9.43 -12.21 8.22
C PRO A 41 -8.71 -13.55 8.41
N VAL A 42 -7.68 -13.83 7.60
CA VAL A 42 -6.88 -15.05 7.73
C VAL A 42 -6.09 -15.02 9.03
N TYR A 43 -5.43 -13.89 9.35
CA TYR A 43 -4.67 -13.74 10.59
C TYR A 43 -5.55 -13.76 11.84
N HIS A 44 -6.77 -13.23 11.71
CA HIS A 44 -7.79 -13.34 12.75
C HIS A 44 -8.15 -14.81 12.97
N GLU A 45 -8.48 -15.56 11.91
CA GLU A 45 -8.84 -16.98 11.98
C GLU A 45 -7.71 -17.84 12.59
N ASP A 46 -6.46 -17.60 12.20
CA ASP A 46 -5.27 -18.24 12.78
C ASP A 46 -5.15 -18.00 14.30
N ALA A 47 -5.70 -16.88 14.80
CA ALA A 47 -5.61 -16.50 16.21
C ALA A 47 -6.84 -16.92 17.06
N VAL A 48 -7.97 -17.34 16.46
CA VAL A 48 -9.25 -17.56 17.16
C VAL A 48 -9.11 -18.52 18.33
N ASP A 49 -8.44 -19.65 18.14
CA ASP A 49 -8.29 -20.70 19.15
C ASP A 49 -6.99 -20.61 19.96
N GLU A 50 -6.07 -19.71 19.58
CA GLU A 50 -4.74 -19.59 20.17
C GLU A 50 -4.56 -18.34 21.06
N CYS A 51 -5.12 -17.19 20.65
CA CYS A 51 -4.91 -15.92 21.34
C CYS A 51 -6.01 -14.88 21.07
N GLU A 52 -6.90 -14.70 22.05
CA GLU A 52 -7.99 -13.71 22.01
C GLU A 52 -7.50 -12.27 21.81
N VAL A 53 -6.30 -11.94 22.32
CA VAL A 53 -5.72 -10.59 22.15
C VAL A 53 -5.32 -10.36 20.69
N CYS A 54 -4.62 -11.32 20.07
CA CYS A 54 -4.25 -11.23 18.66
C CYS A 54 -5.49 -11.18 17.76
N MET A 55 -6.49 -12.03 18.03
CA MET A 55 -7.78 -12.02 17.34
C MET A 55 -8.41 -10.61 17.34
N ARG A 56 -8.49 -9.96 18.51
CA ARG A 56 -9.03 -8.60 18.63
C ARG A 56 -8.19 -7.55 17.91
N ILE A 57 -6.86 -7.66 17.97
CA ILE A 57 -5.95 -6.75 17.26
C ILE A 57 -6.22 -6.80 15.75
N TRP A 58 -6.37 -7.98 15.17
CA TRP A 58 -6.60 -8.10 13.72
C TRP A 58 -7.96 -7.56 13.30
N GLU A 59 -8.99 -7.73 14.13
CA GLU A 59 -10.30 -7.11 13.88
C GLU A 59 -10.23 -5.58 13.96
N GLU A 60 -9.54 -5.03 14.98
CA GLU A 60 -9.38 -3.58 15.14
C GLU A 60 -8.57 -2.95 13.98
N ILE A 61 -7.43 -3.55 13.61
CA ILE A 61 -6.62 -3.10 12.48
C ILE A 61 -7.43 -3.10 11.19
N LYS A 62 -8.21 -4.16 10.94
CA LYS A 62 -9.06 -4.24 9.75
C LYS A 62 -10.10 -3.13 9.72
N GLN A 63 -10.75 -2.84 10.84
CA GLN A 63 -11.73 -1.76 10.93
C GLN A 63 -11.10 -0.39 10.68
N ASP A 64 -9.91 -0.13 11.22
CA ASP A 64 -9.20 1.13 11.02
C ASP A 64 -8.70 1.29 9.58
N ASP A 65 -8.13 0.23 8.99
CA ASP A 65 -7.69 0.30 7.60
C ASP A 65 -8.85 0.39 6.60
N MET A 66 -10.03 -0.17 6.93
CA MET A 66 -11.23 0.09 6.14
C MET A 66 -11.65 1.57 6.17
N LYS A 67 -11.52 2.27 7.31
CA LYS A 67 -11.75 3.72 7.37
C LYS A 67 -10.74 4.47 6.49
N HIS A 68 -9.47 4.08 6.53
CA HIS A 68 -8.43 4.68 5.69
C HIS A 68 -8.69 4.43 4.20
N VAL A 69 -9.14 3.22 3.81
CA VAL A 69 -9.54 2.89 2.43
C VAL A 69 -10.65 3.82 1.95
N GLU A 70 -11.66 4.09 2.77
CA GLU A 70 -12.74 5.02 2.42
C GLU A 70 -12.22 6.45 2.22
N MET A 71 -11.38 6.94 3.14
CA MET A 71 -10.78 8.28 3.03
C MET A 71 -9.96 8.44 1.75
N LEU A 72 -9.11 7.47 1.43
CA LEU A 72 -8.25 7.49 0.24
C LEU A 72 -9.08 7.39 -1.04
N ARG A 73 -10.08 6.49 -1.07
CA ARG A 73 -11.00 6.35 -2.20
C ARG A 73 -11.72 7.67 -2.48
N ASP A 74 -12.26 8.30 -1.46
CA ASP A 74 -13.07 9.51 -1.62
C ASP A 74 -12.22 10.69 -2.13
N GLU A 75 -10.96 10.79 -1.68
CA GLU A 75 -10.03 11.80 -2.17
C GLU A 75 -9.58 11.56 -3.62
N ILE A 76 -9.31 10.30 -3.99
CA ILE A 76 -9.03 9.94 -5.39
C ILE A 76 -10.22 10.29 -6.29
N ILE A 77 -11.45 10.00 -5.85
CA ILE A 77 -12.67 10.37 -6.57
C ILE A 77 -12.78 11.89 -6.70
N ARG A 78 -12.42 12.65 -5.65
CA ARG A 78 -12.39 14.12 -5.68
C ARG A 78 -11.43 14.63 -6.74
N HIS A 79 -10.18 14.15 -6.76
CA HIS A 79 -9.18 14.55 -7.76
C HIS A 79 -9.65 14.23 -9.19
N ALA A 80 -10.25 13.06 -9.41
CA ALA A 80 -10.79 12.68 -10.71
C ALA A 80 -11.94 13.60 -11.16
N LYS A 81 -12.81 14.03 -10.24
CA LYS A 81 -13.92 14.96 -10.54
C LYS A 81 -13.47 16.39 -10.77
N GLU A 82 -12.45 16.84 -10.04
CA GLU A 82 -11.88 18.18 -10.16
C GLU A 82 -10.91 18.31 -11.34
N GLY A 83 -10.57 17.20 -12.00
CA GLY A 83 -9.64 17.19 -13.14
C GLY A 83 -8.18 17.39 -12.70
N THR A 84 -7.85 17.08 -11.45
CA THR A 84 -6.50 17.19 -10.86
C THR A 84 -5.82 15.83 -10.72
N PHE A 85 -6.32 14.81 -11.42
CA PHE A 85 -5.75 13.47 -11.48
C PHE A 85 -4.89 13.35 -12.74
N ASP A 86 -3.57 13.52 -12.58
CA ASP A 86 -2.56 13.63 -13.63
C ASP A 86 -1.44 12.58 -13.56
#